data_AF-A0A318CFI8-F1
#
_entry.id   AF-A0A318CFI8-F1
#
_cell.length_a   1.000
_cell.length_b   1.000
_cell.length_c   1.000
_cell.angle_alpha   90.00
_cell.angle_beta   90.00
_cell.angle_gamma   90.00
#
_symmetry.space_group_name_H-M   'P 1'
#
loop_
_entity.id
_entity.type
_entity.pdbx_description
1 polymer ?
#
loop_
_entity_poly.entity_id
_entity_poly.type
_entity_poly.pdbx_seq_one_letter_code
_entity_poly.pdbx_strand_id
1 'polypeptide(L)'
;MSLFYIPWRVSLDFNYNDAVVITEKAVDAVPSKQLIYVKDLENVSNLESSVILVDLRDDWHRLEEILALQIPMILTGVSPYTVSELASILDNHFAYTGYMEFDERGHYVLDVLRARENKSLVFRVHNLKKKEYPNYDVDKAVTRYLRAVRERSIDALLFLTPDNDFDYDELVSQVYGVLDGMGFASTEVVSPRTGSSRFALLASLFVFVLLLSVSPLLAAVVTALFVLFPTVGLPAAAVFGEFAIYRRVSSLKTGVIKGLLLFFSFSIFLGIAINASMVGASYQNGLELFRGVKISLVALPFWLFVTGF
;
A
#
# COMPACT_ATOMS: atom_id res chain seq x y z
N MET A 1 -15.33 17.15 11.73
CA MET A 1 -15.20 16.40 13.01
C MET A 1 -13.85 15.71 13.06
N SER A 2 -12.92 16.26 13.84
CA SER A 2 -11.60 15.69 14.10
C SER A 2 -11.66 14.75 15.31
N LEU A 3 -12.04 13.49 15.10
CA LEU A 3 -11.92 12.46 16.14
C LEU A 3 -10.51 11.87 16.07
N PHE A 4 -9.68 12.28 17.03
CA PHE A 4 -8.42 11.65 17.44
C PHE A 4 -7.50 11.16 16.31
N TYR A 5 -7.04 12.10 15.48
CA TYR A 5 -5.83 11.85 14.70
C TYR A 5 -4.62 12.04 15.61
N ILE A 6 -3.94 10.94 15.90
CA ILE A 6 -2.77 10.90 16.76
C ILE A 6 -1.69 11.86 16.20
N PRO A 7 -1.25 12.91 16.94
CA PRO A 7 -0.37 13.95 16.41
C PRO A 7 0.95 13.45 15.78
N TRP A 8 1.55 12.38 16.32
CA TRP A 8 2.79 11.80 15.74
C TRP A 8 2.55 11.04 14.44
N ARG A 9 1.31 10.60 14.17
CA ARG A 9 0.93 9.97 12.91
C ARG A 9 0.94 10.98 11.76
N VAL A 10 0.57 12.23 12.04
CA VAL A 10 0.63 13.33 11.07
C VAL A 10 2.06 13.50 10.53
N SER A 11 3.07 13.58 11.41
CA SER A 11 4.47 13.73 11.00
C SER A 11 5.06 12.52 10.26
N LEU A 12 4.54 11.32 10.53
CA LEU A 12 4.91 10.12 9.77
C LEU A 12 4.23 10.15 8.40
N ASP A 13 2.93 10.39 8.35
CA ASP A 13 2.15 10.44 7.11
C ASP A 13 2.69 11.48 6.12
N PHE A 14 3.20 12.63 6.58
CA PHE A 14 3.86 13.63 5.73
C PHE A 14 5.04 13.08 4.91
N ASN A 15 5.76 12.08 5.44
CA ASN A 15 6.90 11.47 4.73
C ASN A 15 6.51 10.23 3.91
N TYR A 16 5.26 9.76 4.04
CA TYR A 16 4.84 8.45 3.54
C TYR A 16 3.51 8.45 2.76
N ASN A 17 2.80 9.57 2.63
CA ASN A 17 1.52 9.67 1.95
C ASN A 17 1.46 10.91 1.06
N ASP A 18 2.17 10.90 -0.07
CA ASP A 18 2.09 11.94 -1.10
C ASP A 18 1.56 11.36 -2.43
N ALA A 19 0.47 11.90 -2.95
CA ALA A 19 -0.14 11.38 -4.17
C ALA A 19 -0.04 12.38 -5.31
N VAL A 20 0.30 11.88 -6.49
CA VAL A 20 0.16 12.66 -7.72
C VAL A 20 -1.27 12.58 -8.25
N VAL A 21 -1.75 13.69 -8.79
CA VAL A 21 -3.03 13.75 -9.48
C VAL A 21 -2.82 13.46 -10.97
N ILE A 22 -3.55 12.48 -11.50
CA ILE A 22 -3.56 12.11 -12.92
C ILE A 22 -4.95 12.38 -13.48
N THR A 23 -5.03 13.11 -14.59
CA THR A 23 -6.30 13.61 -15.14
C THR A 23 -6.44 13.28 -16.63
N GLU A 24 -7.67 13.01 -17.10
CA GLU A 24 -7.96 12.89 -18.53
C GLU A 24 -7.99 14.24 -19.26
N LYS A 25 -8.32 15.32 -18.53
CA LYS A 25 -8.28 16.69 -19.03
C LYS A 25 -7.63 17.60 -17.98
N ALA A 26 -6.91 18.61 -18.46
CA ALA A 26 -6.33 19.63 -17.60
C ALA A 26 -7.42 20.37 -16.81
N VAL A 27 -7.16 20.62 -15.53
CA VAL A 27 -8.00 21.40 -14.62
C VAL A 27 -7.21 22.61 -14.16
N ASP A 28 -7.84 23.78 -14.20
CA ASP A 28 -7.16 25.04 -13.91
C ASP A 28 -6.55 25.05 -12.49
N ALA A 29 -5.35 25.61 -12.37
CA ALA A 29 -4.56 25.68 -11.13
C ALA A 29 -4.24 24.31 -10.45
N VAL A 30 -4.43 23.17 -11.12
CA VAL A 30 -4.07 21.85 -10.60
C VAL A 30 -2.86 21.27 -11.35
N PRO A 31 -1.67 21.19 -10.73
CA PRO A 31 -0.50 20.57 -11.33
C PRO A 31 -0.69 19.04 -11.37
N SER A 32 -1.24 18.56 -12.48
CA SER A 32 -1.56 17.15 -12.71
C SER A 32 -0.74 16.55 -13.85
N LYS A 33 -0.52 15.24 -13.81
CA LYS A 33 -0.02 14.50 -14.96
C LYS A 33 -1.18 14.15 -15.90
N GLN A 34 -0.96 14.28 -17.19
CA GLN A 34 -1.95 13.97 -18.21
C GLN A 34 -2.02 12.46 -18.44
N LEU A 35 -3.22 11.89 -18.38
CA LEU A 35 -3.47 10.51 -18.81
C LEU A 35 -3.44 10.45 -20.34
N ILE A 36 -2.68 9.51 -20.88
CA ILE A 36 -2.62 9.23 -22.32
C ILE A 36 -3.11 7.81 -22.56
N TYR A 37 -4.03 7.64 -23.51
CA TYR A 37 -4.38 6.33 -24.04
C TYR A 37 -3.42 5.93 -25.16
N VAL A 38 -3.09 4.64 -25.28
CA VAL A 38 -2.16 4.13 -26.31
C VAL A 38 -2.57 4.53 -27.74
N LYS A 39 -3.87 4.59 -28.03
CA LYS A 39 -4.41 5.05 -29.33
C LYS A 39 -4.12 6.52 -29.65
N ASP A 40 -3.90 7.35 -28.63
CA ASP A 40 -3.72 8.80 -28.77
C ASP A 40 -2.23 9.20 -28.69
N LEU A 41 -1.34 8.23 -28.47
CA LEU A 41 0.09 8.43 -28.21
C LEU A 41 0.82 9.23 -29.30
N GLU A 42 0.44 9.02 -30.57
CA GLU A 42 1.05 9.71 -31.72
C GLU A 42 0.71 11.21 -31.78
N ASN A 43 -0.35 11.63 -31.10
CA ASN A 43 -0.84 13.01 -31.13
C ASN A 43 -0.34 13.84 -29.94
N VAL A 44 0.51 13.29 -29.08
CA VAL A 44 0.95 13.95 -27.86
C VAL A 44 2.27 14.68 -28.07
N SER A 45 2.27 15.98 -27.78
CA SER A 45 3.45 16.85 -27.91
C SER A 45 4.32 16.93 -26.65
N ASN A 46 3.78 16.63 -25.46
CA ASN A 46 4.51 16.65 -24.20
C ASN A 46 4.33 15.33 -23.43
N LEU A 47 5.39 14.52 -23.43
CA LEU A 47 5.40 13.21 -22.79
C LEU A 47 5.95 13.24 -21.34
N GLU A 48 6.68 14.30 -20.96
CA GLU A 48 7.36 14.38 -19.65
C GLU A 48 6.36 14.49 -18.48
N SER A 49 5.22 15.15 -18.71
CA SER A 49 4.17 15.32 -17.70
C SER A 49 3.00 14.36 -17.88
N SER A 50 3.27 13.14 -18.34
CA SER A 50 2.24 12.21 -18.76
C SER A 50 2.37 10.83 -18.14
N VAL A 51 1.26 10.10 -18.10
CA VAL A 51 1.18 8.70 -17.69
C VAL A 51 0.36 7.94 -18.73
N ILE A 52 0.90 6.82 -19.23
CA ILE A 52 0.23 6.03 -20.28
C ILE A 52 -0.66 4.97 -19.64
N LEU A 53 -1.94 4.94 -19.99
CA LEU A 53 -2.83 3.84 -19.66
C LEU A 53 -2.74 2.76 -20.75
N VAL A 54 -2.31 1.57 -20.38
CA VAL A 54 -2.16 0.42 -21.27
C VAL A 54 -3.17 -0.65 -20.89
N ASP A 55 -4.11 -0.96 -21.78
CA ASP A 55 -4.96 -2.14 -21.63
C ASP A 55 -4.28 -3.31 -22.35
N LEU A 56 -3.69 -4.21 -21.58
CA LEU A 56 -2.95 -5.36 -22.09
C LEU A 56 -3.81 -6.30 -22.95
N ARG A 57 -5.13 -6.20 -22.89
CA ARG A 57 -6.00 -6.95 -23.79
C ARG A 57 -5.84 -6.48 -25.24
N ASP A 58 -5.77 -5.17 -25.43
CA ASP A 58 -5.83 -4.54 -26.75
C ASP A 58 -4.45 -4.04 -27.20
N ASP A 59 -3.61 -3.59 -26.26
CA ASP A 59 -2.36 -2.87 -26.53
C ASP A 59 -1.08 -3.72 -26.41
N TRP A 60 -1.18 -5.01 -26.05
CA TRP A 60 0.01 -5.86 -25.77
C TRP A 60 1.03 -5.90 -26.92
N HIS A 61 0.56 -5.79 -28.17
CA HIS A 61 1.38 -5.85 -29.37
C HIS A 61 2.31 -4.63 -29.54
N ARG A 62 2.00 -3.51 -28.89
CA ARG A 62 2.81 -2.27 -28.89
C ARG A 62 3.59 -2.08 -27.59
N LEU A 63 3.53 -3.04 -26.66
CA LEU A 63 4.05 -2.86 -25.32
C LEU A 63 5.54 -2.49 -25.32
N GLU A 64 6.37 -3.15 -26.13
CA GLU A 64 7.81 -2.84 -26.19
C GLU A 64 8.08 -1.42 -26.74
N GLU A 65 7.30 -0.96 -27.73
CA GLU A 65 7.40 0.41 -28.24
C GLU A 65 7.06 1.43 -27.14
N ILE A 66 6.02 1.15 -26.35
CA ILE A 66 5.60 2.00 -25.22
C ILE A 66 6.67 1.99 -24.12
N LEU A 67 7.25 0.83 -23.81
CA LEU A 67 8.32 0.69 -22.81
C LEU A 67 9.59 1.45 -23.20
N ALA A 68 9.90 1.53 -24.50
CA ALA A 68 11.04 2.29 -25.00
C ALA A 68 10.92 3.81 -24.72
N LEU A 69 9.70 4.33 -24.49
CA LEU A 69 9.49 5.74 -24.16
C LEU A 69 9.92 6.10 -22.72
N GLN A 70 10.08 5.11 -21.84
CA GLN A 70 10.49 5.31 -20.43
C GLN A 70 9.56 6.26 -19.65
N ILE A 71 8.27 6.26 -20.00
CA ILE A 71 7.22 7.04 -19.34
C ILE A 71 6.50 6.13 -18.33
N PRO A 72 6.11 6.63 -17.13
CA PRO A 72 5.29 5.86 -16.21
C PRO A 72 4.00 5.37 -16.89
N MET A 73 3.63 4.12 -16.64
CA MET A 73 2.44 3.53 -17.24
C MET A 73 1.55 2.86 -16.20
N ILE A 74 0.25 2.81 -16.46
CA ILE A 74 -0.73 2.07 -15.66
C ILE A 74 -1.17 0.87 -16.50
N LEU A 75 -0.94 -0.34 -15.98
CA LEU A 75 -1.35 -1.56 -16.66
C LEU A 75 -2.73 -2.00 -16.18
N THR A 76 -3.55 -2.44 -17.13
CA THR A 76 -4.84 -3.07 -16.90
C THR A 76 -5.01 -4.25 -17.86
N GLY A 77 -6.07 -5.05 -17.67
CA GLY A 77 -6.39 -6.14 -18.59
C GLY A 77 -5.46 -7.35 -18.49
N VAL A 78 -5.49 -8.20 -19.53
CA VAL A 78 -4.74 -9.46 -19.59
C VAL A 78 -4.06 -9.58 -20.95
N SER A 79 -2.76 -9.88 -20.95
CA SER A 79 -1.97 -10.12 -22.17
C SER A 79 -1.84 -11.62 -22.47
N PRO A 80 -1.42 -12.00 -23.69
CA PRO A 80 -1.05 -13.38 -24.01
C PRO A 80 0.20 -13.90 -23.28
N TYR A 81 1.04 -13.01 -22.73
CA TYR A 81 2.25 -13.40 -22.00
C TYR A 81 1.90 -14.11 -20.69
N THR A 82 2.74 -15.06 -20.29
CA THR A 82 2.69 -15.59 -18.93
C THR A 82 3.10 -14.51 -17.93
N VAL A 83 2.74 -14.74 -16.65
CA VAL A 83 3.09 -13.84 -15.53
C VAL A 83 4.59 -13.55 -15.48
N SER A 84 5.42 -14.59 -15.62
CA SER A 84 6.88 -14.48 -15.55
C SER A 84 7.49 -13.79 -16.78
N GLU A 85 6.96 -14.06 -17.97
CA GLU A 85 7.42 -13.40 -19.21
C GLU A 85 7.17 -11.90 -19.16
N LEU A 86 5.95 -11.47 -18.83
CA LEU A 86 5.63 -10.05 -18.74
C LEU A 86 6.43 -9.36 -17.62
N ALA A 87 6.61 -10.02 -16.47
CA ALA A 87 7.43 -9.48 -15.39
C ALA A 87 8.88 -9.23 -15.85
N SER A 88 9.47 -10.19 -16.59
CA SER A 88 10.81 -10.06 -17.15
C SER A 88 10.89 -8.95 -18.20
N ILE A 89 9.90 -8.82 -19.10
CA ILE A 89 9.83 -7.73 -20.07
C ILE A 89 9.84 -6.36 -19.37
N LEU A 90 9.01 -6.20 -18.33
CA LEU A 90 8.94 -4.96 -17.55
C LEU A 90 10.25 -4.65 -16.82
N ASP A 91 10.91 -5.67 -16.26
CA ASP A 91 12.18 -5.50 -15.53
C ASP A 91 13.35 -5.18 -16.48
N ASN A 92 13.42 -5.81 -17.65
CA ASN A 92 14.44 -5.54 -18.67
C ASN A 92 14.38 -4.10 -19.19
N HIS A 93 13.19 -3.50 -19.20
CA HIS A 93 12.97 -2.11 -19.61
C HIS A 93 12.98 -1.11 -18.45
N PHE A 94 13.26 -1.54 -17.21
CA PHE A 94 13.16 -0.71 -16.00
C PHE A 94 11.82 0.04 -15.91
N ALA A 95 10.74 -0.63 -16.31
CA ALA A 95 9.44 -0.01 -16.48
C ALA A 95 8.84 0.43 -15.15
N TYR A 96 8.51 1.71 -15.02
CA TYR A 96 7.81 2.22 -13.86
C TYR A 96 6.30 2.05 -14.03
N THR A 97 5.74 1.12 -13.25
CA THR A 97 4.45 0.50 -13.59
C THR A 97 3.43 0.62 -12.46
N GLY A 98 2.28 1.17 -12.79
CA GLY A 98 1.12 1.35 -11.92
C GLY A 98 0.10 0.23 -12.10
N TYR A 99 -0.62 -0.09 -11.03
CA TYR A 99 -1.83 -0.90 -11.09
C TYR A 99 -2.99 -0.22 -10.36
N MET A 100 -4.22 -0.47 -10.82
CA MET A 100 -5.42 0.06 -10.20
C MET A 100 -5.83 -0.78 -8.98
N GLU A 101 -5.88 -0.16 -7.82
CA GLU A 101 -6.44 -0.75 -6.60
C GLU A 101 -7.95 -0.97 -6.82
N PHE A 102 -8.38 -2.23 -6.75
CA PHE A 102 -9.76 -2.70 -6.99
C PHE A 102 -10.19 -2.82 -8.45
N ASP A 103 -9.23 -2.96 -9.37
CA ASP A 103 -9.56 -3.54 -10.66
C ASP A 103 -9.87 -5.04 -10.51
N GLU A 104 -11.14 -5.40 -10.70
CA GLU A 104 -11.64 -6.78 -10.67
C GLU A 104 -10.98 -7.64 -11.77
N ARG A 105 -10.52 -7.00 -12.85
CA ARG A 105 -9.78 -7.64 -13.95
C ARG A 105 -8.27 -7.58 -13.74
N GLY A 106 -7.80 -6.86 -12.73
CA GLY A 106 -6.39 -6.57 -12.47
C GLY A 106 -5.63 -7.66 -11.73
N HIS A 107 -6.24 -8.82 -11.45
CA HIS A 107 -5.56 -9.94 -10.79
C HIS A 107 -4.31 -10.39 -11.55
N TYR A 108 -4.41 -10.50 -12.88
CA TYR A 108 -3.28 -10.85 -13.73
C TYR A 108 -2.13 -9.84 -13.62
N VAL A 109 -2.43 -8.54 -13.73
CA VAL A 109 -1.44 -7.46 -13.58
C VAL A 109 -0.79 -7.51 -12.20
N LEU A 110 -1.57 -7.71 -11.14
CA LEU A 110 -1.04 -7.78 -9.78
C LEU A 110 -0.08 -8.96 -9.59
N ASP A 111 -0.39 -10.12 -10.18
CA ASP A 111 0.48 -11.29 -10.12
C ASP A 111 1.76 -11.10 -10.94
N VAL A 112 1.69 -10.42 -12.09
CA VAL A 112 2.86 -9.97 -12.87
C VAL A 112 3.75 -9.07 -12.02
N LEU A 113 3.19 -8.04 -11.39
CA LEU A 113 3.95 -7.09 -10.57
C LEU A 113 4.54 -7.73 -9.31
N ARG A 114 3.89 -8.77 -8.74
CA ARG A 114 4.47 -9.58 -7.65
C ARG A 114 5.66 -10.42 -8.11
N ALA A 115 5.62 -10.92 -9.35
CA ALA A 115 6.66 -11.76 -9.93
C ALA A 115 7.92 -10.96 -10.34
N ARG A 116 7.83 -9.63 -10.48
CA ARG A 116 8.97 -8.76 -10.79
C ARG A 116 10.08 -8.87 -9.74
N GLU A 117 11.32 -8.77 -10.20
CA GLU A 117 12.50 -8.57 -9.37
C GLU A 117 12.54 -7.12 -8.86
N ASN A 118 12.31 -6.14 -9.75
CA ASN A 118 12.35 -4.72 -9.43
C ASN A 118 11.01 -4.19 -8.91
N LYS A 119 10.57 -4.70 -7.74
CA LYS A 119 9.34 -4.25 -7.06
C LYS A 119 9.36 -2.77 -6.68
N SER A 120 10.53 -2.13 -6.65
CA SER A 120 10.68 -0.70 -6.44
C SER A 120 10.22 0.15 -7.63
N LEU A 121 9.97 -0.45 -8.79
CA LEU A 121 9.45 0.25 -9.98
C LEU A 121 7.94 0.00 -10.14
N VAL A 122 7.25 -0.05 -9.01
CA VAL A 122 5.81 -0.24 -8.95
C VAL A 122 5.18 0.89 -8.17
N PHE A 123 4.04 1.39 -8.62
CA PHE A 123 3.24 2.36 -7.88
C PHE A 123 1.77 1.95 -7.86
N ARG A 124 1.03 2.48 -6.90
CA ARG A 124 -0.37 2.11 -6.66
C ARG A 124 -1.30 3.23 -7.07
N VAL A 125 -2.30 2.91 -7.89
CA VAL A 125 -3.25 3.89 -8.42
C VAL A 125 -4.63 3.66 -7.81
N HIS A 126 -5.31 4.74 -7.43
CA HIS A 126 -6.73 4.69 -7.09
C HIS A 126 -7.55 5.53 -8.06
N ASN A 127 -8.70 5.01 -8.46
CA ASN A 127 -9.70 5.75 -9.21
C ASN A 127 -11.11 5.46 -8.68
N LEU A 128 -12.03 6.36 -9.01
CA LEU A 128 -13.44 6.03 -9.13
C LEU A 128 -13.71 5.55 -10.55
N LYS A 129 -14.34 4.39 -10.69
CA LYS A 129 -14.77 3.90 -12.01
C LYS A 129 -15.86 4.85 -12.54
N LYS A 130 -15.95 5.07 -13.85
CA LYS A 130 -16.99 5.94 -14.46
C LYS A 130 -18.42 5.61 -13.99
N LYS A 131 -18.72 4.31 -13.88
CA LYS A 131 -20.00 3.78 -13.34
C LYS A 131 -20.28 4.09 -11.88
N GLU A 132 -19.27 4.48 -11.10
CA GLU A 132 -19.40 4.77 -9.68
C GLU A 132 -19.87 6.21 -9.41
N TYR A 133 -19.52 7.17 -10.29
CA TYR A 133 -19.85 8.60 -10.13
C TYR A 133 -21.32 8.91 -9.84
N PRO A 134 -22.32 8.24 -10.48
CA PRO A 134 -23.72 8.47 -10.15
C PRO A 134 -24.11 8.19 -8.69
N ASN A 135 -23.29 7.47 -7.93
CA ASN A 135 -23.54 7.14 -6.53
C ASN A 135 -22.95 8.16 -5.54
N TYR A 136 -22.29 9.20 -6.04
CA TYR A 136 -21.58 10.18 -5.23
C TYR A 136 -22.09 11.59 -5.51
N ASP A 137 -22.10 12.41 -4.46
CA ASP A 137 -21.92 13.86 -4.57
C ASP A 137 -20.41 14.17 -4.54
N VAL A 138 -20.04 15.40 -4.86
CA VAL A 138 -18.63 15.84 -4.87
C VAL A 138 -17.97 15.59 -3.51
N ASP A 139 -18.60 15.95 -2.40
CA ASP A 139 -18.05 15.79 -1.05
C ASP A 139 -17.71 14.33 -0.70
N LYS A 140 -18.59 13.37 -1.04
CA LYS A 140 -18.33 11.95 -0.80
C LYS A 140 -17.24 11.42 -1.73
N ALA A 141 -17.20 11.87 -2.98
CA ALA A 141 -16.13 11.52 -3.91
C ALA A 141 -14.76 12.04 -3.41
N VAL A 142 -14.70 13.29 -2.95
CA VAL A 142 -13.53 13.89 -2.31
C VAL A 142 -13.09 13.04 -1.12
N THR A 143 -14.03 12.72 -0.21
CA THR A 143 -13.74 11.89 0.97
C THR A 143 -13.14 10.54 0.56
N ARG A 144 -13.64 9.91 -0.50
CA ARG A 144 -13.14 8.63 -0.98
C ARG A 144 -11.70 8.70 -1.50
N TYR A 145 -11.36 9.75 -2.27
CA TYR A 145 -9.99 9.99 -2.70
C TYR A 145 -9.05 10.30 -1.53
N LEU A 146 -9.47 11.14 -0.59
CA LEU A 146 -8.65 11.47 0.59
C LEU A 146 -8.37 10.25 1.47
N ARG A 147 -9.34 9.35 1.63
CA ARG A 147 -9.15 8.07 2.33
C ARG A 147 -8.21 7.14 1.57
N ALA A 148 -8.17 7.20 0.25
CA ALA A 148 -7.22 6.44 -0.57
C ALA A 148 -5.76 6.79 -0.22
N VAL A 149 -5.45 8.08 -0.15
CA VAL A 149 -4.10 8.55 0.20
C VAL A 149 -3.79 8.24 1.67
N ARG A 150 -4.70 8.57 2.59
CA ARG A 150 -4.42 8.52 4.04
C ARG A 150 -4.49 7.13 4.66
N GLU A 151 -5.43 6.29 4.24
CA GLU A 151 -5.67 4.98 4.85
C GLU A 151 -4.98 3.86 4.08
N ARG A 152 -4.72 4.06 2.79
CA ARG A 152 -4.24 3.04 1.86
C ARG A 152 -2.92 3.40 1.16
N SER A 153 -2.35 4.56 1.50
CA SER A 153 -1.04 5.06 1.02
C SER A 153 -0.90 5.02 -0.50
N ILE A 154 -1.96 5.40 -1.21
CA ILE A 154 -1.98 5.46 -2.68
C ILE A 154 -0.97 6.46 -3.22
N ASP A 155 -0.30 6.11 -4.31
CA ASP A 155 0.77 6.91 -4.94
C ASP A 155 0.22 7.83 -6.02
N ALA A 156 -0.85 7.42 -6.70
CA ALA A 156 -1.48 8.23 -7.75
C ALA A 156 -3.01 8.16 -7.68
N LEU A 157 -3.65 9.31 -7.79
CA LEU A 157 -5.10 9.44 -7.92
C LEU A 157 -5.43 9.70 -9.38
N LEU A 158 -6.09 8.72 -10.01
CA LEU A 158 -6.54 8.80 -11.38
C LEU A 158 -7.99 9.26 -11.43
N PHE A 159 -8.21 10.41 -12.06
CA PHE A 159 -9.52 10.99 -12.30
C PHE A 159 -9.96 10.68 -13.72
N LEU A 160 -11.06 9.94 -13.83
CA LEU A 160 -11.72 9.66 -15.10
C LEU A 160 -12.90 10.62 -15.27
N THR A 161 -13.05 11.16 -16.46
CA THR A 161 -14.17 11.99 -16.86
C THR A 161 -15.45 11.15 -16.76
N PRO A 162 -16.42 11.58 -15.94
CA PRO A 162 -17.67 10.88 -15.77
C PRO A 162 -18.52 10.91 -17.05
N ASP A 163 -19.39 9.92 -17.23
CA ASP A 163 -20.34 9.87 -18.36
C ASP A 163 -21.66 10.63 -18.06
N ASN A 164 -21.75 11.29 -16.90
CA ASN A 164 -22.91 12.05 -16.43
C ASN A 164 -22.53 13.51 -16.10
N ASP A 165 -23.51 14.33 -15.73
CA ASP A 165 -23.34 15.76 -15.38
C ASP A 165 -22.60 16.00 -14.04
N PHE A 166 -21.74 15.07 -13.62
CA PHE A 166 -20.97 15.19 -12.40
C PHE A 166 -19.83 16.21 -12.60
N ASP A 167 -19.68 17.14 -11.66
CA ASP A 167 -18.67 18.21 -11.75
C ASP A 167 -17.26 17.66 -11.52
N TYR A 168 -16.61 17.29 -12.62
CA TYR A 168 -15.24 16.76 -12.62
C TYR A 168 -14.22 17.82 -12.19
N ASP A 169 -14.36 19.07 -12.64
CA ASP A 169 -13.37 20.11 -12.38
C ASP A 169 -13.43 20.54 -10.92
N GLU A 170 -14.63 20.65 -10.35
CA GLU A 170 -14.84 20.86 -8.92
C GLU A 170 -14.25 19.71 -8.09
N LEU A 171 -14.51 18.45 -8.46
CA LEU A 171 -13.94 17.30 -7.75
C LEU A 171 -12.41 17.31 -7.73
N VAL A 172 -11.77 17.50 -8.89
CA VAL A 172 -10.31 17.47 -9.01
C VAL A 172 -9.70 18.61 -8.20
N SER A 173 -10.24 19.83 -8.35
CA SER A 173 -9.74 21.01 -7.63
C SER A 173 -9.92 20.91 -6.11
N GLN A 174 -11.07 20.41 -5.63
CA GLN A 174 -11.29 20.20 -4.20
C GLN A 174 -10.37 19.11 -3.62
N VAL A 175 -10.19 17.98 -4.31
CA VAL A 175 -9.26 16.93 -3.85
C VAL A 175 -7.84 17.47 -3.79
N TYR A 176 -7.37 18.12 -4.86
CA TYR A 176 -6.04 18.70 -4.90
C TYR A 176 -5.83 19.73 -3.79
N GLY A 177 -6.75 20.70 -3.64
CA GLY A 177 -6.64 21.76 -2.64
C GLY A 177 -6.58 21.22 -1.20
N VAL A 178 -7.32 20.15 -0.90
CA VAL A 178 -7.25 19.50 0.42
C VAL A 178 -5.95 18.73 0.60
N LEU A 179 -5.47 18.01 -0.42
CA LEU A 179 -4.18 17.29 -0.35
C LEU A 179 -2.99 18.26 -0.21
N ASP A 180 -2.96 19.32 -1.00
CA ASP A 180 -1.92 20.35 -0.97
C ASP A 180 -1.89 21.06 0.38
N GLY A 181 -3.06 21.47 0.89
CA GLY A 181 -3.18 22.05 2.23
C GLY A 181 -2.73 21.12 3.37
N MET A 182 -2.74 19.80 3.15
CA MET A 182 -2.23 18.79 4.08
C MET A 182 -0.80 18.32 3.75
N GLY A 183 -0.13 18.88 2.73
CA GLY A 183 1.19 18.45 2.28
C GLY A 183 1.26 17.01 1.78
N PHE A 184 0.15 16.49 1.24
CA PHE A 184 0.03 15.16 0.64
C PHE A 184 -0.09 15.20 -0.89
N ALA A 185 0.05 16.36 -1.52
CA ALA A 185 0.11 16.50 -2.96
C ALA A 185 1.56 16.36 -3.45
N SER A 186 1.76 15.63 -4.54
CA SER A 186 3.05 15.51 -5.23
C SER A 186 2.88 15.78 -6.72
N THR A 187 3.93 16.28 -7.36
CA THR A 187 4.00 16.47 -8.81
C THR A 187 4.56 15.26 -9.54
N GLU A 188 5.19 14.34 -8.81
CA GLU A 188 5.82 13.13 -9.35
C GLU A 188 5.23 11.88 -8.71
N VAL A 189 5.23 10.78 -9.46
CA VAL A 189 4.85 9.47 -8.92
C VAL A 189 6.04 8.95 -8.14
N VAL A 190 6.02 9.01 -6.80
CA VAL A 190 7.14 8.53 -5.96
C VAL A 190 6.72 7.25 -5.22
N SER A 191 7.33 6.13 -5.59
CA SER A 191 7.08 4.82 -4.99
C SER A 191 8.25 3.88 -5.29
N PRO A 192 8.68 3.03 -4.34
CA PRO A 192 8.27 2.94 -2.95
C PRO A 192 8.84 4.10 -2.14
N ARG A 193 8.09 4.58 -1.15
CA ARG A 193 8.53 5.66 -0.27
C ARG A 193 9.51 5.09 0.76
N THR A 194 10.80 5.36 0.61
CA THR A 194 11.88 4.76 1.41
C THR A 194 11.54 4.74 2.90
N GLY A 195 11.23 3.57 3.45
CA GLY A 195 11.19 3.42 4.90
C GLY A 195 12.59 3.15 5.43
N SER A 196 12.86 3.61 6.65
CA SER A 196 14.18 3.44 7.26
C SER A 196 14.39 1.98 7.67
N SER A 197 15.44 1.34 7.12
CA SER A 197 15.88 0.00 7.52
C SER A 197 16.17 -0.13 9.01
N ARG A 198 16.43 1.00 9.70
CA ARG A 198 16.60 1.06 11.15
C ARG A 198 15.34 0.64 11.90
N PHE A 199 14.15 0.97 11.39
CA PHE A 199 12.89 0.58 12.04
C PHE A 199 12.62 -0.92 11.90
N ALA A 200 12.92 -1.50 10.74
CA ALA A 200 12.84 -2.96 10.55
C ALA A 200 13.81 -3.70 11.48
N LEU A 201 15.03 -3.16 11.69
CA LEU A 201 16.00 -3.73 12.61
C LEU A 201 15.53 -3.62 14.08
N LEU A 202 15.02 -2.46 14.49
CA LEU A 202 14.45 -2.27 15.83
C LEU A 202 13.24 -3.18 16.08
N ALA A 203 12.36 -3.34 15.08
CA ALA A 203 11.25 -4.27 15.13
C ALA A 203 11.72 -5.72 15.32
N SER A 204 12.72 -6.13 14.54
CA SER A 204 13.31 -7.47 14.63
C SER A 204 13.95 -7.72 16.00
N LEU A 205 14.66 -6.72 16.54
CA LEU A 205 15.24 -6.79 17.88
C LEU A 205 14.17 -6.87 18.97
N PHE A 206 13.09 -6.08 18.85
CA PHE A 206 11.96 -6.13 19.78
C PHE A 206 11.32 -7.53 19.81
N VAL A 207 11.00 -8.09 18.63
CA VAL A 207 10.45 -9.46 18.51
C VAL A 207 11.41 -10.48 19.11
N PHE A 208 12.70 -10.37 18.83
CA PHE A 208 13.71 -11.27 19.38
C PHE A 208 13.75 -11.23 20.92
N VAL A 209 13.86 -10.04 21.52
CA VAL A 209 13.91 -9.86 22.99
C VAL A 209 12.63 -10.35 23.64
N LEU A 210 11.48 -10.06 23.03
CA LEU A 210 10.18 -10.51 23.53
C LEU A 210 10.11 -12.04 23.60
N LEU A 211 10.48 -12.72 22.52
CA LEU A 211 10.44 -14.19 22.46
C LEU A 211 11.54 -14.86 23.29
N LEU A 212 12.69 -14.19 23.45
CA LEU A 212 13.79 -14.66 24.29
C LEU A 212 13.36 -14.79 25.75
N SER A 213 12.38 -13.99 26.19
CA SER A 213 11.78 -14.11 27.53
C SER A 213 11.06 -15.44 27.77
N VAL A 214 10.75 -16.20 26.72
CA VAL A 214 10.08 -17.50 26.77
C VAL A 214 11.03 -18.64 26.42
N SER A 215 11.73 -18.53 25.28
CA SER A 215 12.63 -19.59 24.80
C SER A 215 13.65 -19.03 23.81
N PRO A 216 14.97 -19.26 24.02
CA PRO A 216 16.00 -18.86 23.07
C PRO A 216 15.84 -19.47 21.67
N LEU A 217 15.42 -20.73 21.59
CA LEU A 217 15.20 -21.41 20.31
C LEU A 217 14.03 -20.79 19.55
N LEU A 218 12.92 -20.49 20.25
CA LEU A 218 11.75 -19.84 19.65
C LEU A 218 12.12 -18.45 19.11
N ALA A 219 12.89 -17.67 19.89
CA ALA A 219 13.36 -16.36 19.47
C ALA A 219 14.19 -16.44 18.19
N ALA A 220 15.17 -17.34 18.13
CA ALA A 220 16.00 -17.51 16.94
C ALA A 220 15.18 -17.91 15.69
N VAL A 221 14.31 -18.91 15.81
CA VAL A 221 13.53 -19.43 14.68
C VAL A 221 12.53 -18.39 14.18
N VAL A 222 11.74 -17.79 15.07
CA VAL A 222 10.69 -16.84 14.66
C VAL A 222 11.30 -15.55 14.14
N THR A 223 12.38 -15.03 14.74
CA THR A 223 13.05 -13.84 14.20
C THR A 223 13.69 -14.14 12.85
N ALA A 224 14.27 -15.32 12.62
CA ALA A 224 14.78 -15.71 11.30
C ALA A 224 13.66 -15.75 10.25
N LEU A 225 12.51 -16.34 10.57
CA LEU A 225 11.34 -16.34 9.70
C LEU A 225 10.81 -14.91 9.46
N PHE A 226 10.76 -14.08 10.50
CA PHE A 226 10.30 -12.69 10.44
C PHE A 226 11.12 -11.85 9.46
N VAL A 227 12.44 -12.04 9.44
CA VAL A 227 13.35 -11.29 8.57
C VAL A 227 13.44 -11.89 7.16
N LEU A 228 13.55 -13.21 7.03
CA LEU A 228 13.85 -13.87 5.76
C LEU A 228 12.61 -14.29 4.97
N PHE A 229 11.51 -14.58 5.67
CA PHE A 229 10.27 -15.08 5.07
C PHE A 229 9.04 -14.35 5.64
N PRO A 230 8.90 -13.01 5.42
CA PRO A 230 7.90 -12.19 6.10
C PRO A 230 6.45 -12.70 5.94
N THR A 231 6.13 -13.35 4.81
CA THR A 231 4.80 -13.95 4.56
C THR A 231 4.36 -14.93 5.67
N VAL A 232 5.30 -15.66 6.27
CA VAL A 232 5.04 -16.61 7.37
C VAL A 232 5.59 -16.09 8.70
N GLY A 233 6.67 -15.32 8.64
CA GLY A 233 7.33 -14.74 9.80
C GLY A 233 6.54 -13.66 10.51
N LEU A 234 5.87 -12.75 9.78
CA LEU A 234 5.05 -11.70 10.38
C LEU A 234 3.90 -12.31 11.21
N PRO A 235 3.12 -13.29 10.70
CA PRO A 235 2.06 -13.92 11.48
C PRO A 235 2.60 -14.72 12.66
N ALA A 236 3.73 -15.42 12.47
CA ALA A 236 4.37 -16.15 13.56
C ALA A 236 4.81 -15.21 14.69
N ALA A 237 5.45 -14.08 14.35
CA ALA A 237 5.84 -13.07 15.33
C ALA A 237 4.64 -12.47 16.06
N ALA A 238 3.53 -12.22 15.37
CA ALA A 238 2.28 -11.76 15.98
C ALA A 238 1.75 -12.78 17.01
N VAL A 239 1.54 -14.03 16.57
CA VAL A 239 1.00 -15.09 17.42
C VAL A 239 1.94 -15.37 18.59
N PHE A 240 3.19 -15.76 18.32
CA PHE A 240 4.12 -16.11 19.40
C PHE A 240 4.46 -14.92 20.30
N GLY A 241 4.47 -13.70 19.76
CA GLY A 241 4.65 -12.47 20.52
C GLY A 241 3.52 -12.26 21.53
N GLU A 242 2.25 -12.38 21.11
CA GLU A 242 1.10 -12.28 22.03
C GLU A 242 1.16 -13.32 23.15
N PHE A 243 1.51 -14.57 22.83
CA PHE A 243 1.70 -15.62 23.82
C PHE A 243 2.85 -15.30 24.79
N ALA A 244 3.96 -14.75 24.30
CA ALA A 244 5.09 -14.33 25.13
C ALA A 244 4.69 -13.20 26.09
N ILE A 245 3.96 -12.20 25.59
CA ILE A 245 3.41 -11.11 26.40
C ILE A 245 2.51 -11.69 27.49
N TYR A 246 1.52 -12.52 27.13
CA TYR A 246 0.60 -13.13 28.08
C TYR A 246 1.34 -13.92 29.16
N ARG A 247 2.25 -14.81 28.77
CA ARG A 247 3.03 -15.64 29.70
C ARG A 247 3.88 -14.79 30.63
N ARG A 248 4.50 -13.73 30.12
CA ARG A 248 5.35 -12.86 30.95
C ARG A 248 4.51 -12.04 31.91
N VAL A 249 3.44 -11.40 31.45
CA VAL A 249 2.56 -10.55 32.27
C VAL A 249 1.87 -11.38 33.36
N SER A 250 1.37 -12.56 33.04
CA SER A 250 0.75 -13.46 34.02
C SER A 250 1.73 -13.91 35.11
N SER A 251 3.03 -14.05 34.80
CA SER A 251 4.05 -14.41 35.79
C SER A 251 4.37 -13.31 36.82
N LEU A 252 4.09 -12.05 36.52
CA LEU A 252 4.54 -10.91 37.33
C LEU A 252 3.71 -10.67 38.61
N LYS A 253 2.69 -11.50 38.88
CA LYS A 253 1.75 -11.36 40.03
C LYS A 253 1.27 -9.92 40.22
N THR A 254 1.02 -9.22 39.12
CA THR A 254 0.47 -7.86 39.15
C THR A 254 -1.04 -7.94 39.31
N GLY A 255 -1.64 -7.01 40.06
CA GLY A 255 -3.10 -6.94 40.15
C GLY A 255 -3.75 -6.81 38.77
N VAL A 256 -4.98 -7.30 38.62
CA VAL A 256 -5.68 -7.47 37.33
C VAL A 256 -5.58 -6.25 36.41
N ILE A 257 -5.85 -5.05 36.95
CA ILE A 257 -5.81 -3.79 36.18
C ILE A 257 -4.41 -3.52 35.60
N LYS A 258 -3.37 -3.70 36.41
CA LYS A 258 -1.97 -3.48 35.97
C LYS A 258 -1.56 -4.54 34.93
N GLY A 259 -1.96 -5.78 35.11
CA GLY A 259 -1.72 -6.85 34.14
C GLY A 259 -2.36 -6.54 32.79
N LEU A 260 -3.62 -6.11 32.77
CA LEU A 260 -4.32 -5.72 31.54
C LEU A 260 -3.63 -4.55 30.82
N LEU A 261 -3.24 -3.50 31.55
CA LEU A 261 -2.54 -2.36 30.98
C LEU A 261 -1.18 -2.75 30.38
N LEU A 262 -0.43 -3.63 31.06
CA LEU A 262 0.85 -4.14 30.54
C LEU A 262 0.65 -4.97 29.29
N PHE A 263 -0.31 -5.91 29.30
CA PHE A 263 -0.64 -6.72 28.14
C PHE A 263 -1.02 -5.86 26.93
N PHE A 264 -1.91 -4.89 27.13
CA PHE A 264 -2.33 -3.96 26.08
C PHE A 264 -1.16 -3.13 25.54
N SER A 265 -0.33 -2.57 26.43
CA SER A 265 0.81 -1.74 26.02
C SER A 265 1.82 -2.54 25.19
N PHE A 266 2.20 -3.74 25.64
CA PHE A 266 3.12 -4.59 24.87
C PHE A 266 2.50 -5.07 23.55
N SER A 267 1.18 -5.31 23.51
CA SER A 267 0.48 -5.69 22.28
C SER A 267 0.48 -4.55 21.26
N ILE A 268 0.33 -3.29 21.71
CA ILE A 268 0.52 -2.12 20.85
C ILE A 268 1.94 -2.08 20.30
N PHE A 269 2.96 -2.24 21.15
CA PHE A 269 4.36 -2.25 20.69
C PHE A 269 4.65 -3.38 19.71
N LEU A 270 4.07 -4.57 19.91
CA LEU A 270 4.17 -5.68 18.97
C LEU A 270 3.52 -5.34 17.62
N GLY A 271 2.32 -4.74 17.64
CA GLY A 271 1.65 -4.28 16.42
C GLY A 271 2.47 -3.21 15.67
N ILE A 272 3.05 -2.26 16.40
CA ILE A 272 3.95 -1.25 15.84
C ILE A 272 5.19 -1.90 15.23
N ALA A 273 5.83 -2.87 15.92
CA ALA A 273 7.00 -3.58 15.42
C ALA A 273 6.69 -4.36 14.13
N ILE A 274 5.57 -5.09 14.09
CA ILE A 274 5.13 -5.81 12.90
C ILE A 274 4.91 -4.83 11.74
N ASN A 275 4.19 -3.73 11.94
CA ASN A 275 3.99 -2.73 10.90
C ASN A 275 5.32 -2.09 10.45
N ALA A 276 6.20 -1.74 11.40
CA ALA A 276 7.50 -1.16 11.15
C ALA A 276 8.50 -2.11 10.45
N SER A 277 8.17 -3.39 10.31
CA SER A 277 8.95 -4.35 9.53
C SER A 277 8.46 -4.49 8.08
N MET A 278 7.26 -4.00 7.76
CA MET A 278 6.67 -4.00 6.41
C MET A 278 7.21 -2.83 5.56
N VAL A 279 8.54 -2.67 5.54
CA VAL A 279 9.24 -1.53 4.91
C VAL A 279 9.62 -1.81 3.45
N GLY A 280 9.62 -3.07 3.04
CA GLY A 280 9.99 -3.44 1.67
C GLY A 280 8.98 -2.95 0.62
N ALA A 281 9.47 -2.73 -0.61
CA ALA A 281 8.67 -2.29 -1.74
C ALA A 281 7.43 -3.16 -1.98
N SER A 282 7.51 -4.48 -1.74
CA SER A 282 6.37 -5.39 -1.82
C SER A 282 5.18 -4.93 -0.96
N TYR A 283 5.44 -4.47 0.26
CA TYR A 283 4.41 -4.10 1.22
C TYR A 283 3.95 -2.66 1.01
N GLN A 284 4.90 -1.74 0.79
CA GLN A 284 4.60 -0.33 0.55
C GLN A 284 3.75 -0.14 -0.70
N ASN A 285 4.02 -0.90 -1.76
CA ASN A 285 3.31 -0.79 -3.03
C ASN A 285 2.02 -1.64 -3.05
N GLY A 286 1.64 -2.26 -1.92
CA GLY A 286 0.43 -3.07 -1.78
C GLY A 286 0.43 -4.39 -2.56
N LEU A 287 1.60 -4.86 -3.00
CA LEU A 287 1.75 -6.14 -3.71
C LEU A 287 1.57 -7.32 -2.75
N GLU A 288 2.17 -7.22 -1.58
CA GLU A 288 2.02 -8.14 -0.46
C GLU A 288 1.17 -7.52 0.64
N LEU A 289 0.30 -8.35 1.23
CA LEU A 289 -0.54 -7.98 2.36
C LEU A 289 -0.16 -8.85 3.54
N PHE A 290 -0.31 -8.30 4.75
CA PHE A 290 -0.18 -9.07 5.96
C PHE A 290 -1.30 -10.13 6.06
N ARG A 291 -0.97 -11.37 5.69
CA ARG A 291 -1.89 -12.51 5.78
C ARG A 291 -1.71 -13.16 7.14
N GLY A 292 -2.71 -13.10 8.02
CA GLY A 292 -2.61 -13.75 9.34
C GLY A 292 -3.24 -12.97 10.50
N VAL A 293 -3.71 -11.75 10.26
CA VAL A 293 -4.43 -10.92 11.27
C VAL A 293 -5.55 -11.71 11.96
N LYS A 294 -6.33 -12.48 11.20
CA LYS A 294 -7.43 -13.28 11.77
C LYS A 294 -6.92 -14.37 12.71
N ILE A 295 -5.78 -14.98 12.39
CA ILE A 295 -5.18 -16.02 13.22
C ILE A 295 -4.60 -15.39 14.48
N SER A 296 -3.87 -14.28 14.39
CA SER A 296 -3.34 -13.60 15.58
C SER A 296 -4.46 -13.19 16.54
N LEU A 297 -5.56 -12.62 16.02
CA LEU A 297 -6.69 -12.20 16.85
C LEU A 297 -7.39 -13.34 17.61
N VAL A 298 -7.33 -14.58 17.10
CA VAL A 298 -8.09 -15.71 17.67
C VAL A 298 -7.20 -16.72 18.37
N ALA A 299 -5.91 -16.81 18.04
CA ALA A 299 -5.02 -17.85 18.53
C ALA A 299 -4.90 -17.87 20.06
N LEU A 300 -4.60 -16.71 20.67
CA LEU A 300 -4.47 -16.62 22.11
C LEU A 300 -5.82 -16.82 22.83
N PRO A 301 -6.93 -16.12 22.46
CA PRO A 301 -8.24 -16.37 23.07
C PRO A 301 -8.72 -17.83 22.95
N PHE A 302 -8.53 -18.44 21.79
CA PHE A 302 -8.90 -19.84 21.57
C PHE A 302 -8.06 -20.79 22.43
N TRP A 303 -6.74 -20.58 22.50
CA TRP A 303 -5.89 -21.38 23.37
C TRP A 303 -6.31 -21.25 24.83
N LEU A 304 -6.55 -20.02 25.31
CA LEU A 304 -7.01 -19.76 26.68
C LEU A 304 -8.35 -20.43 26.98
N PHE A 305 -9.27 -20.45 26.00
CA PHE A 305 -10.54 -21.17 26.12
C PHE A 305 -10.32 -22.70 26.23
N VAL A 306 -9.46 -23.26 25.38
CA VAL A 306 -9.18 -24.72 25.35
C VAL A 306 -8.40 -25.18 26.57
N THR A 307 -7.39 -24.42 26.99
CA THR A 307 -6.61 -24.71 28.20
C THR A 307 -7.35 -24.34 29.48
N GLY A 308 -8.53 -23.72 29.33
CA GLY A 308 -9.40 -23.36 30.44
C GLY A 308 -8.71 -22.42 31.40
N PHE A 309 -8.33 -21.24 30.91
CA PHE A 309 -7.89 -20.07 31.67
C PHE A 309 -7.88 -20.27 33.20
#